data_AF-A0A1I8GR27-F1
#
_entry.id   AF-A0A1I8GR27-F1
#
_cell.length_a   1.000
_cell.length_b   1.000
_cell.length_c   1.000
_cell.angle_alpha   90.00
_cell.angle_beta   90.00
_cell.angle_gamma   90.00
#
_symmetry.space_group_name_H-M   'P 1'
#
loop_
_entity.id
_entity.type
_entity.pdbx_description
1 polymer ?
#
loop_
_entity_poly.entity_id
_entity_poly.type
_entity_poly.pdbx_seq_one_letter_code
_entity_poly.pdbx_strand_id
1 'polypeptide(L)'
;VTLDRLSMTAVATAHQQEIDQWLHDNRNDVESAAIGCTHQALLFQQTKQAVLLEEIQALESRLDESNKSAAASLTKLKAMESQIGVNQEALTYLQQVTSLETAVMSAGQQVMEKALQMSKVTDGVVLEAKKELSAEVHGTWSWVSQLADLNRLHTRNAADYQTFHHSAYELNAMLNSRASSSSAAIAAIPANGMLGSIKRINTVLTDNLAQFNRLWQLSVDLTQRSRAVVPLHLRFSTDAIPFAGKNVFKFDDGETVLEPGEQVTVIDNSQSYTWTVRRSDGSEVEVPSTCIWLPPADPQAVQLAIGLRRKLLNTWSQVLNSLRQWIAEFFDSYLTQMLKSPVGVAKKIKDAVTEFLNSLRQSSQTFLGVDDQFTDRIVKSIDKVLEKMTICGPTASLVDRELIILKACLAKLQEHLNEWRHCSNEATEAETELQGRTALSKESSEVLVRIELLSQLQEESQSKFEELQRSMQNWRLQDVKSNFTANQRAPQPLFYDISSLSIMHSVTGRPAVSTRTLNVPDTSETDEQYNKRSEEKVTAELTVKKYNIDTSSSEFRALVQKYVEENKSDFAAIFSTWSEFKEQVRLYVEEHTSEFLNVFTKWSGFDDYVRKYVQQNEEKFIT
;
A
#
# COMPACT_ATOMS: atom_id res chain seq x y z
N VAL A 1 -5.09 14.23 -77.66
CA VAL A 1 -4.04 14.70 -76.69
C VAL A 1 -4.60 15.69 -75.67
N THR A 2 -5.13 16.85 -76.08
CA THR A 2 -5.63 17.89 -75.15
C THR A 2 -6.95 17.53 -74.47
N LEU A 3 -7.89 16.90 -75.19
CA LEU A 3 -9.14 16.39 -74.59
C LEU A 3 -8.85 15.31 -73.53
N ASP A 4 -7.96 14.37 -73.81
CA ASP A 4 -7.65 13.25 -72.91
C ASP A 4 -7.06 13.74 -71.59
N ARG A 5 -6.16 14.74 -71.64
CA ARG A 5 -5.61 15.38 -70.43
C ARG A 5 -6.68 16.07 -69.59
N LEU A 6 -7.66 16.73 -70.22
CA LEU A 6 -8.78 17.33 -69.48
C LEU A 6 -9.68 16.26 -68.85
N SER A 7 -9.96 15.17 -69.57
CA SER A 7 -10.72 14.01 -69.07
C SER A 7 -10.06 13.38 -67.84
N MET A 8 -8.77 13.02 -67.95
CA MET A 8 -8.01 12.42 -66.83
C MET A 8 -7.92 13.35 -65.61
N THR A 9 -7.81 14.68 -65.83
CA THR A 9 -7.78 15.65 -64.72
C THR A 9 -9.13 15.72 -63.99
N ALA A 10 -10.25 15.65 -64.72
CA ALA A 10 -11.59 15.63 -64.13
C ALA A 10 -11.83 14.34 -63.30
N VAL A 11 -11.45 13.17 -63.84
CA VAL A 11 -11.56 11.87 -63.14
C VAL A 11 -10.73 11.87 -61.85
N ALA A 12 -9.48 12.32 -61.89
CA ALA A 12 -8.64 12.39 -60.69
C ALA A 12 -9.18 13.37 -59.62
N THR A 13 -9.84 14.44 -60.05
CA THR A 13 -10.50 15.41 -59.14
C THR A 13 -11.72 14.78 -58.45
N ALA A 14 -12.51 13.99 -59.19
CA ALA A 14 -13.65 13.26 -58.64
C ALA A 14 -13.22 12.23 -57.57
N HIS A 15 -12.20 11.41 -57.86
CA HIS A 15 -11.68 10.44 -56.88
C HIS A 15 -11.04 11.12 -55.66
N GLN A 16 -10.41 12.28 -55.82
CA GLN A 16 -9.91 13.05 -54.67
C GLN A 16 -11.04 13.58 -53.78
N GLN A 17 -12.15 14.05 -54.36
CA GLN A 17 -13.34 14.46 -53.61
C GLN A 17 -14.05 13.27 -52.93
N GLU A 18 -14.12 12.13 -53.61
CA GLU A 18 -14.67 10.87 -53.09
C GLU A 18 -13.89 10.37 -51.86
N ILE A 19 -12.55 10.38 -51.92
CA ILE A 19 -11.69 10.02 -50.79
C ILE A 19 -11.82 11.03 -49.64
N ASP A 20 -11.77 12.34 -49.91
CA ASP A 20 -11.89 13.35 -48.85
C ASP A 20 -13.28 13.36 -48.19
N GLN A 21 -14.34 12.90 -48.88
CA GLN A 21 -15.66 12.63 -48.30
C GLN A 21 -15.65 11.36 -47.43
N TRP A 22 -15.13 10.24 -47.93
CA TRP A 22 -15.04 8.99 -47.16
C TRP A 22 -14.22 9.17 -45.86
N LEU A 23 -13.12 9.91 -45.94
CA LEU A 23 -12.27 10.29 -44.80
C LEU A 23 -12.96 11.25 -43.82
N HIS A 24 -14.02 11.95 -44.23
CA HIS A 24 -14.83 12.77 -43.33
C HIS A 24 -15.87 11.92 -42.61
N ASP A 25 -16.62 11.10 -43.36
CA ASP A 25 -17.76 10.33 -42.84
C ASP A 25 -17.30 9.23 -41.87
N ASN A 26 -16.22 8.51 -42.20
CA ASN A 26 -15.68 7.43 -41.35
C ASN A 26 -14.70 7.93 -40.27
N ARG A 27 -14.46 9.25 -40.16
CA ARG A 27 -13.42 9.81 -39.30
C ARG A 27 -13.54 9.37 -37.85
N ASN A 28 -14.75 9.43 -37.30
CA ASN A 28 -15.01 9.09 -35.90
C ASN A 28 -14.87 7.59 -35.62
N ASP A 29 -15.10 6.74 -36.62
CA ASP A 29 -15.00 5.28 -36.49
C ASP A 29 -13.55 4.77 -36.60
N VAL A 30 -12.64 5.58 -37.13
CA VAL A 30 -11.19 5.33 -37.16
C VAL A 30 -10.47 6.04 -36.02
N GLU A 31 -10.62 7.37 -35.88
CA GLU A 31 -9.89 8.17 -34.88
C GLU A 31 -10.43 8.02 -33.45
N SER A 32 -11.70 7.64 -33.29
CA SER A 32 -12.39 7.57 -31.99
C SER A 32 -13.29 6.33 -31.88
N ALA A 33 -12.79 5.18 -32.35
CA ALA A 33 -13.49 3.91 -32.39
C ALA A 33 -14.21 3.59 -31.06
N ALA A 34 -15.52 3.32 -31.13
CA ALA A 34 -16.36 3.02 -29.97
C ALA A 34 -16.14 1.57 -29.47
N ILE A 35 -15.04 1.35 -28.75
CA ILE A 35 -14.67 0.05 -28.19
C ILE A 35 -15.61 -0.29 -27.00
N GLY A 36 -16.47 -1.29 -27.19
CA GLY A 36 -17.31 -1.85 -26.12
C GLY A 36 -16.55 -2.85 -25.22
N CYS A 37 -17.14 -3.21 -24.08
CA CYS A 37 -16.49 -4.01 -23.03
C CYS A 37 -16.84 -5.51 -23.02
N THR A 38 -17.79 -5.96 -23.84
CA THR A 38 -18.19 -7.38 -23.93
C THR A 38 -17.60 -8.05 -25.16
N HIS A 39 -17.45 -9.38 -25.14
CA HIS A 39 -16.91 -10.15 -26.26
C HIS A 39 -17.66 -9.87 -27.58
N GLN A 40 -19.00 -9.83 -27.51
CA GLN A 40 -19.86 -9.52 -28.66
C GLN A 40 -19.63 -8.10 -29.22
N ALA A 41 -19.39 -7.11 -28.36
CA ALA A 41 -19.13 -5.73 -28.79
C ALA A 41 -17.73 -5.59 -29.42
N LEU A 42 -16.73 -6.30 -28.89
CA LEU A 42 -15.38 -6.35 -29.46
C LEU A 42 -15.39 -7.05 -30.82
N LEU A 43 -16.09 -8.17 -30.98
CA LEU A 43 -16.27 -8.85 -32.28
C LEU A 43 -16.97 -7.94 -33.31
N PHE A 44 -18.05 -7.26 -32.92
CA PHE A 44 -18.73 -6.30 -33.79
C PHE A 44 -17.79 -5.18 -34.27
N GLN A 45 -17.04 -4.56 -33.34
CA GLN A 45 -16.11 -3.49 -33.70
C GLN A 45 -14.92 -4.01 -34.52
N GLN A 46 -14.44 -5.24 -34.28
CA GLN A 46 -13.39 -5.87 -35.09
C GLN A 46 -13.86 -6.11 -36.53
N THR A 47 -15.09 -6.61 -36.73
CA THR A 47 -15.71 -6.69 -38.07
C THR A 47 -15.80 -5.31 -38.71
N LYS A 48 -16.22 -4.27 -37.97
CA LYS A 48 -16.29 -2.90 -38.51
C LYS A 48 -14.93 -2.35 -38.92
N GLN A 49 -13.89 -2.55 -38.11
CA GLN A 49 -12.51 -2.14 -38.45
C GLN A 49 -11.94 -2.93 -39.64
N ALA A 50 -12.35 -4.19 -39.85
CA ALA A 50 -11.94 -4.97 -41.02
C ALA A 50 -12.58 -4.44 -42.33
N VAL A 51 -13.88 -4.14 -42.32
CA VAL A 51 -14.56 -3.54 -43.49
C VAL A 51 -13.96 -2.18 -43.85
N LEU A 52 -13.67 -1.33 -42.86
CA LEU A 52 -13.00 -0.04 -43.10
C LEU A 52 -11.59 -0.20 -43.68
N LEU A 53 -10.86 -1.27 -43.35
CA LEU A 53 -9.56 -1.58 -43.94
C LEU A 53 -9.68 -2.00 -45.41
N GLU A 54 -10.65 -2.86 -45.73
CA GLU A 54 -10.95 -3.26 -47.11
C GLU A 54 -11.36 -2.06 -47.98
N GLU A 55 -12.17 -1.13 -47.43
CA GLU A 55 -12.55 0.11 -48.10
C GLU A 55 -11.36 1.04 -48.35
N ILE A 56 -10.44 1.20 -47.40
CA ILE A 56 -9.19 1.96 -47.64
C ILE A 56 -8.35 1.31 -48.74
N GLN A 57 -8.14 0.00 -48.70
CA GLN A 57 -7.33 -0.70 -49.70
C GLN A 57 -7.95 -0.62 -51.10
N ALA A 58 -9.29 -0.61 -51.21
CA ALA A 58 -10.00 -0.36 -52.46
C ALA A 58 -9.83 1.10 -52.94
N LEU A 59 -9.87 2.09 -52.05
CA LEU A 59 -9.64 3.50 -52.40
C LEU A 59 -8.19 3.76 -52.84
N GLU A 60 -7.21 3.14 -52.19
CA GLU A 60 -5.79 3.24 -52.56
C GLU A 60 -5.49 2.56 -53.90
N SER A 61 -6.04 1.36 -54.14
CA SER A 61 -5.89 0.65 -55.41
C SER A 61 -6.43 1.44 -56.61
N ARG A 62 -7.40 2.34 -56.37
CA ARG A 62 -7.97 3.26 -57.36
C ARG A 62 -7.18 4.57 -57.51
N LEU A 63 -6.17 4.80 -56.67
CA LEU A 63 -5.43 6.05 -56.56
C LEU A 63 -4.01 5.96 -57.17
N ASP A 64 -3.46 4.75 -57.32
CA ASP A 64 -2.15 4.50 -57.95
C ASP A 64 -2.10 4.92 -59.45
N GLU A 65 -3.26 5.13 -60.09
CA GLU A 65 -3.33 5.62 -61.47
C GLU A 65 -3.04 7.14 -61.60
N SER A 66 -1.74 7.48 -61.51
CA SER A 66 -1.11 8.57 -62.26
C SER A 66 -1.41 10.03 -61.83
N ASN A 67 -1.34 10.38 -60.54
CA ASN A 67 -1.37 11.81 -60.14
C ASN A 67 -0.51 12.22 -58.93
N LYS A 68 -0.05 13.48 -58.93
CA LYS A 68 0.66 14.11 -57.79
C LYS A 68 -0.28 14.74 -56.76
N SER A 69 -1.49 15.16 -57.13
CA SER A 69 -2.47 15.69 -56.16
C SER A 69 -2.95 14.59 -55.20
N ALA A 70 -2.99 13.35 -55.69
CA ALA A 70 -3.31 12.14 -54.95
C ALA A 70 -2.41 11.89 -53.74
N ALA A 71 -1.14 12.28 -53.78
CA ALA A 71 -0.16 11.98 -52.71
C ALA A 71 -0.60 12.51 -51.32
N ALA A 72 -1.33 13.64 -51.27
CA ALA A 72 -1.88 14.18 -50.03
C ALA A 72 -3.01 13.29 -49.48
N SER A 73 -3.93 12.83 -50.34
CA SER A 73 -5.04 11.95 -49.95
C SER A 73 -4.55 10.53 -49.62
N LEU A 74 -3.55 10.00 -50.35
CA LEU A 74 -2.86 8.75 -50.00
C LEU A 74 -2.20 8.83 -48.62
N THR A 75 -1.58 9.97 -48.28
CA THR A 75 -1.00 10.18 -46.95
C THR A 75 -2.07 10.15 -45.84
N LYS A 76 -3.28 10.67 -46.11
CA LYS A 76 -4.42 10.57 -45.16
C LYS A 76 -4.93 9.12 -45.05
N LEU A 77 -5.07 8.40 -46.16
CA LEU A 77 -5.51 7.00 -46.20
C LEU A 77 -4.53 6.11 -45.43
N LYS A 78 -3.22 6.22 -45.68
CA LYS A 78 -2.17 5.50 -44.93
C LYS A 78 -2.15 5.84 -43.44
N ALA A 79 -2.48 7.07 -43.06
CA ALA A 79 -2.63 7.44 -41.64
C ALA A 79 -3.87 6.77 -41.00
N MET A 80 -4.99 6.68 -41.72
CA MET A 80 -6.16 5.94 -41.25
C MET A 80 -5.93 4.42 -41.22
N GLU A 81 -5.26 3.83 -42.22
CA GLU A 81 -4.86 2.41 -42.22
C GLU A 81 -4.03 2.09 -40.96
N SER A 82 -3.04 2.92 -40.65
CA SER A 82 -2.21 2.77 -39.44
C SER A 82 -3.04 2.89 -38.15
N GLN A 83 -4.06 3.75 -38.11
CA GLN A 83 -4.93 3.88 -36.94
C GLN A 83 -5.91 2.70 -36.81
N ILE A 84 -6.43 2.16 -37.92
CA ILE A 84 -7.22 0.93 -37.93
C ILE A 84 -6.38 -0.24 -37.42
N GLY A 85 -5.11 -0.34 -37.80
CA GLY A 85 -4.17 -1.34 -37.24
C GLY A 85 -4.06 -1.26 -35.72
N VAL A 86 -3.83 -0.07 -35.17
CA VAL A 86 -3.81 0.18 -33.71
C VAL A 86 -5.15 -0.19 -33.05
N ASN A 87 -6.28 0.12 -33.69
CA ASN A 87 -7.60 -0.26 -33.19
C ASN A 87 -7.78 -1.80 -33.17
N GLN A 88 -7.33 -2.50 -34.21
CA GLN A 88 -7.37 -3.97 -34.30
C GLN A 88 -6.48 -4.65 -33.25
N GLU A 89 -5.28 -4.11 -32.98
CA GLU A 89 -4.40 -4.57 -31.89
C GLU A 89 -5.08 -4.38 -30.52
N ALA A 90 -5.68 -3.21 -30.25
CA ALA A 90 -6.38 -2.92 -29.01
C ALA A 90 -7.60 -3.85 -28.79
N LEU A 91 -8.38 -4.11 -29.84
CA LEU A 91 -9.49 -5.08 -29.80
C LEU A 91 -8.99 -6.50 -29.50
N THR A 92 -7.90 -6.93 -30.15
CA THR A 92 -7.29 -8.24 -29.95
C THR A 92 -6.74 -8.40 -28.53
N TYR A 93 -6.22 -7.33 -27.92
CA TYR A 93 -5.81 -7.32 -26.51
C TYR A 93 -7.01 -7.49 -25.56
N LEU A 94 -8.09 -6.72 -25.75
CA LEU A 94 -9.29 -6.78 -24.90
C LEU A 94 -10.08 -8.09 -25.08
N GLN A 95 -9.97 -8.74 -26.25
CA GLN A 95 -10.53 -10.08 -26.48
C GLN A 95 -9.91 -11.15 -25.56
N GLN A 96 -8.67 -10.97 -25.10
CA GLN A 96 -8.05 -11.89 -24.14
C GLN A 96 -8.79 -11.88 -22.80
N VAL A 97 -9.22 -10.70 -22.33
CA VAL A 97 -9.98 -10.56 -21.08
C VAL A 97 -11.41 -11.10 -21.24
N THR A 98 -12.09 -10.73 -22.33
CA THR A 98 -13.49 -11.18 -22.57
C THR A 98 -13.61 -12.65 -22.96
N SER A 99 -12.51 -13.33 -23.33
CA SER A 99 -12.50 -14.79 -23.53
C SER A 99 -12.99 -15.58 -22.30
N LEU A 100 -12.85 -14.99 -21.10
CA LEU A 100 -13.31 -15.54 -19.83
C LEU A 100 -14.84 -15.57 -19.68
N GLU A 101 -15.60 -14.80 -20.48
CA GLU A 101 -17.08 -14.80 -20.46
C GLU A 101 -17.63 -16.23 -20.63
N THR A 102 -17.08 -16.98 -21.58
CA THR A 102 -17.45 -18.39 -21.86
C THR A 102 -17.25 -19.31 -20.66
N ALA A 103 -16.18 -19.12 -19.88
CA ALA A 103 -15.89 -19.93 -18.70
C ALA A 103 -16.88 -19.63 -17.56
N VAL A 104 -17.17 -18.35 -17.33
CA VAL A 104 -18.15 -17.92 -16.31
C VAL A 104 -19.57 -18.40 -16.67
N MET A 105 -19.96 -18.25 -17.94
CA MET A 105 -21.27 -18.73 -18.43
C MET A 105 -21.38 -20.27 -18.35
N SER A 106 -20.32 -21.01 -18.68
CA SER A 106 -20.29 -22.47 -18.57
C SER A 106 -20.45 -22.94 -17.11
N ALA A 107 -19.76 -22.31 -16.16
CA ALA A 107 -19.90 -22.63 -14.74
C ALA A 107 -21.34 -22.39 -14.23
N GLY A 108 -21.95 -21.26 -14.58
CA GLY A 108 -23.35 -20.97 -14.26
C GLY A 108 -24.33 -21.98 -14.87
N GLN A 109 -24.12 -22.36 -16.14
CA GLN A 109 -24.92 -23.37 -16.82
C GLN A 109 -24.82 -24.75 -16.15
N GLN A 110 -23.62 -25.17 -15.74
CA GLN A 110 -23.40 -26.44 -15.04
C GLN A 110 -24.12 -26.49 -13.68
N VAL A 111 -24.14 -25.39 -12.92
CA VAL A 111 -24.88 -25.28 -11.65
C VAL A 111 -26.39 -25.43 -11.89
N MET A 112 -26.94 -24.71 -12.88
CA MET A 112 -28.37 -24.80 -13.22
C MET A 112 -28.76 -26.18 -13.76
N GLU A 113 -27.94 -26.77 -14.63
CA GLU A 113 -28.19 -28.12 -15.14
C GLU A 113 -28.13 -29.15 -14.01
N LYS A 114 -27.15 -29.05 -13.10
CA LYS A 114 -27.04 -30.00 -11.99
C LYS A 114 -28.23 -29.91 -11.03
N ALA A 115 -28.72 -28.70 -10.75
CA ALA A 115 -29.95 -28.51 -9.99
C ALA A 115 -31.17 -29.18 -10.68
N LEU A 116 -31.31 -29.00 -12.01
CA LEU A 116 -32.39 -29.61 -12.80
C LEU A 116 -32.26 -31.13 -12.98
N GLN A 117 -31.05 -31.68 -12.96
CA GLN A 117 -30.80 -33.11 -12.91
C GLN A 117 -31.24 -33.66 -11.54
N MET A 118 -30.80 -33.04 -10.44
CA MET A 118 -31.09 -33.49 -9.08
C MET A 118 -32.55 -33.28 -8.65
N SER A 119 -33.29 -32.35 -9.27
CA SER A 119 -34.72 -32.15 -9.00
C SER A 119 -35.62 -33.23 -9.64
N LYS A 120 -35.08 -34.06 -10.53
CA LYS A 120 -35.82 -35.17 -11.14
C LYS A 120 -35.70 -36.40 -10.24
N VAL A 121 -36.83 -36.81 -9.65
CA VAL A 121 -36.93 -38.09 -8.96
C VAL A 121 -36.46 -39.18 -9.92
N THR A 122 -35.33 -39.80 -9.59
CA THR A 122 -34.76 -40.91 -10.34
C THR A 122 -35.08 -42.18 -9.59
N ASP A 123 -35.82 -43.09 -10.20
CA ASP A 123 -36.23 -44.34 -9.55
C ASP A 123 -35.00 -45.11 -9.05
N GLY A 124 -34.95 -45.34 -7.73
CA GLY A 124 -33.79 -45.92 -7.03
C GLY A 124 -32.92 -44.93 -6.23
N VAL A 125 -33.07 -43.61 -6.41
CA VAL A 125 -32.34 -42.58 -5.63
C VAL A 125 -33.27 -41.78 -4.69
N VAL A 126 -34.52 -42.22 -4.50
CA VAL A 126 -35.29 -41.82 -3.33
C VAL A 126 -34.66 -42.49 -2.11
N LEU A 127 -34.15 -41.70 -1.15
CA LEU A 127 -33.72 -42.18 0.17
C LEU A 127 -34.95 -42.47 1.04
N GLU A 128 -35.79 -43.41 0.60
CA GLU A 128 -37.13 -43.72 1.12
C GLU A 128 -37.14 -43.84 2.66
N ALA A 129 -37.57 -42.77 3.33
CA ALA A 129 -37.69 -42.64 4.79
C ALA A 129 -36.46 -43.00 5.64
N LYS A 130 -35.25 -43.15 5.05
CA LYS A 130 -34.06 -43.66 5.76
C LYS A 130 -33.30 -42.60 6.56
N LYS A 131 -33.29 -41.35 6.08
CA LYS A 131 -32.72 -40.18 6.78
C LYS A 131 -33.33 -38.90 6.21
N GLU A 132 -33.69 -37.95 7.07
CA GLU A 132 -33.99 -36.58 6.63
C GLU A 132 -32.68 -35.84 6.31
N LEU A 133 -32.60 -35.23 5.12
CA LEU A 133 -31.41 -34.53 4.62
C LEU A 133 -31.69 -33.06 4.23
N SER A 134 -32.83 -32.52 4.65
CA SER A 134 -33.29 -31.17 4.32
C SER A 134 -32.24 -30.09 4.64
N ALA A 135 -31.57 -30.25 5.79
CA ALA A 135 -30.53 -29.34 6.26
C ALA A 135 -29.21 -29.51 5.49
N GLU A 136 -28.75 -30.74 5.27
CA GLU A 136 -27.50 -31.03 4.55
C GLU A 136 -27.58 -30.65 3.07
N VAL A 137 -28.73 -30.84 2.42
CA VAL A 137 -28.97 -30.35 1.05
C VAL A 137 -28.90 -28.81 1.01
N HIS A 138 -29.51 -28.13 1.99
CA HIS A 138 -29.44 -26.66 2.07
C HIS A 138 -28.01 -26.18 2.34
N GLY A 139 -27.28 -26.81 3.26
CA GLY A 139 -25.87 -26.51 3.54
C GLY A 139 -24.96 -26.73 2.34
N THR A 140 -25.16 -27.82 1.59
CA THR A 140 -24.41 -28.11 0.35
C THR A 140 -24.63 -27.02 -0.70
N TRP A 141 -25.87 -26.56 -0.91
CA TRP A 141 -26.15 -25.45 -1.82
C TRP A 141 -25.65 -24.09 -1.30
N SER A 142 -25.65 -23.86 0.02
CA SER A 142 -25.02 -22.69 0.63
C SER A 142 -23.51 -22.64 0.35
N TRP A 143 -22.83 -23.79 0.47
CA TRP A 143 -21.41 -23.91 0.13
C TRP A 143 -21.12 -23.62 -1.36
N VAL A 144 -21.94 -24.16 -2.27
CA VAL A 144 -21.83 -23.84 -3.71
C VAL A 144 -22.04 -22.34 -3.98
N SER A 145 -22.91 -21.66 -3.22
CA SER A 145 -23.07 -20.20 -3.30
C SER A 145 -21.83 -19.45 -2.80
N GLN A 146 -21.23 -19.88 -1.68
CA GLN A 146 -20.00 -19.28 -1.14
C GLN A 146 -18.82 -19.41 -2.11
N LEU A 147 -18.70 -20.54 -2.81
CA LEU A 147 -17.72 -20.72 -3.90
C LEU A 147 -17.94 -19.72 -5.06
N ALA A 148 -19.18 -19.35 -5.37
CA ALA A 148 -19.48 -18.32 -6.38
C ALA A 148 -19.08 -16.91 -5.90
N ASP A 149 -19.31 -16.57 -4.63
CA ASP A 149 -18.86 -15.30 -4.04
C ASP A 149 -17.33 -15.22 -3.94
N LEU A 150 -16.65 -16.32 -3.60
CA LEU A 150 -15.19 -16.44 -3.66
C LEU A 150 -14.66 -16.23 -5.08
N ASN A 151 -15.29 -16.84 -6.09
CA ASN A 151 -14.92 -16.60 -7.49
C ASN A 151 -15.13 -15.13 -7.86
N ARG A 152 -16.20 -14.46 -7.41
CA ARG A 152 -16.40 -13.02 -7.64
C ARG A 152 -15.31 -12.16 -6.99
N LEU A 153 -14.84 -12.52 -5.79
CA LEU A 153 -13.70 -11.89 -5.13
C LEU A 153 -12.41 -12.07 -5.94
N HIS A 154 -12.11 -13.28 -6.41
CA HIS A 154 -10.88 -13.55 -7.18
C HIS A 154 -10.90 -12.94 -8.58
N THR A 155 -12.05 -12.90 -9.27
CA THR A 155 -12.22 -12.16 -10.53
C THR A 155 -11.93 -10.66 -10.32
N ARG A 156 -12.41 -10.06 -9.23
CA ARG A 156 -12.08 -8.67 -8.89
C ARG A 156 -10.58 -8.50 -8.63
N ASN A 157 -10.00 -9.34 -7.78
CA ASN A 157 -8.57 -9.32 -7.47
C ASN A 157 -7.71 -9.41 -8.75
N ALA A 158 -8.09 -10.26 -9.70
CA ALA A 158 -7.42 -10.42 -10.98
C ALA A 158 -7.59 -9.20 -11.90
N ALA A 159 -8.78 -8.59 -11.93
CA ALA A 159 -9.02 -7.36 -12.66
C ALA A 159 -8.23 -6.17 -12.08
N ASP A 160 -8.21 -6.01 -10.76
CA ASP A 160 -7.44 -4.97 -10.07
C ASP A 160 -5.91 -5.16 -10.31
N TYR A 161 -5.42 -6.40 -10.26
CA TYR A 161 -4.02 -6.77 -10.57
C TYR A 161 -3.64 -6.51 -12.03
N GLN A 162 -4.47 -6.93 -12.99
CA GLN A 162 -4.21 -6.74 -14.43
C GLN A 162 -4.31 -5.26 -14.83
N THR A 163 -5.29 -4.53 -14.30
CA THR A 163 -5.48 -3.09 -14.55
C THR A 163 -4.29 -2.29 -14.03
N PHE A 164 -3.78 -2.62 -12.85
CA PHE A 164 -2.54 -2.03 -12.32
C PHE A 164 -1.35 -2.27 -13.25
N HIS A 165 -1.09 -3.51 -13.64
CA HIS A 165 0.06 -3.84 -14.50
C HIS A 165 -0.06 -3.22 -15.90
N HIS A 166 -1.26 -3.18 -16.48
CA HIS A 166 -1.52 -2.48 -17.74
C HIS A 166 -1.20 -0.98 -17.63
N SER A 167 -1.70 -0.28 -16.58
CA SER A 167 -1.36 1.13 -16.31
C SER A 167 0.15 1.35 -16.13
N ALA A 168 0.85 0.41 -15.47
CA ALA A 168 2.30 0.50 -15.25
C ALA A 168 3.09 0.40 -16.57
N TYR A 169 2.72 -0.54 -17.45
CA TYR A 169 3.37 -0.69 -18.75
C TYR A 169 3.01 0.45 -19.73
N GLU A 170 1.77 0.95 -19.71
CA GLU A 170 1.36 2.12 -20.48
C GLU A 170 2.14 3.37 -20.05
N LEU A 171 2.25 3.65 -18.75
CA LEU A 171 3.06 4.75 -18.21
C LEU A 171 4.52 4.61 -18.62
N ASN A 172 5.10 3.40 -18.56
CA ASN A 172 6.46 3.13 -19.01
C ASN A 172 6.67 3.45 -20.52
N ALA A 173 5.70 3.11 -21.36
CA ALA A 173 5.72 3.41 -22.80
C ALA A 173 5.59 4.93 -23.06
N MET A 174 4.66 5.60 -22.37
CA MET A 174 4.49 7.06 -22.44
C MET A 174 5.77 7.80 -22.02
N LEU A 175 6.48 7.34 -20.97
CA LEU A 175 7.76 7.90 -20.55
C LEU A 175 8.85 7.78 -21.63
N ASN A 176 9.01 6.59 -22.24
CA ASN A 176 9.98 6.36 -23.31
C ASN A 176 9.70 7.25 -24.54
N SER A 177 8.42 7.35 -24.91
CA SER A 177 7.96 8.21 -26.01
C SER A 177 8.24 9.68 -25.71
N ARG A 178 7.81 10.18 -24.54
CA ARG A 178 8.01 11.58 -24.13
C ARG A 178 9.47 11.98 -24.07
N ALA A 179 10.36 11.12 -23.56
CA ALA A 179 11.81 11.35 -23.53
C ALA A 179 12.37 11.59 -24.94
N SER A 180 11.99 10.72 -25.88
CA SER A 180 12.43 10.75 -27.27
C SER A 180 11.88 12.00 -27.99
N SER A 181 10.57 12.25 -27.86
CA SER A 181 9.90 13.40 -28.49
C SER A 181 10.39 14.74 -27.96
N SER A 182 10.63 14.89 -26.66
CA SER A 182 11.18 16.12 -26.08
C SER A 182 12.61 16.38 -26.55
N SER A 183 13.45 15.33 -26.59
CA SER A 183 14.84 15.44 -27.07
C SER A 183 14.89 15.88 -28.54
N ALA A 184 14.08 15.25 -29.40
CA ALA A 184 13.95 15.63 -30.80
C ALA A 184 13.40 17.05 -30.98
N ALA A 185 12.38 17.45 -30.21
CA ALA A 185 11.78 18.77 -30.28
C ALA A 185 12.74 19.90 -29.86
N ILE A 186 13.64 19.66 -28.90
CA ILE A 186 14.69 20.61 -28.50
C ILE A 186 15.76 20.69 -29.60
N ALA A 187 16.26 19.55 -30.07
CA ALA A 187 17.31 19.49 -31.11
C ALA A 187 16.87 20.10 -32.46
N ALA A 188 15.57 20.05 -32.79
CA ALA A 188 14.99 20.65 -34.00
C ALA A 188 14.80 22.19 -33.95
N ILE A 189 15.36 22.86 -32.94
CA ILE A 189 15.34 24.32 -32.79
C ILE A 189 16.79 24.79 -32.58
N PRO A 190 17.35 25.65 -33.44
CA PRO A 190 18.73 26.11 -33.27
C PRO A 190 18.85 27.18 -32.17
N ALA A 191 19.80 27.01 -31.24
CA ALA A 191 20.11 27.95 -30.16
C ALA A 191 20.86 29.23 -30.63
N ASN A 192 20.51 29.74 -31.82
CA ASN A 192 21.25 30.74 -32.58
C ASN A 192 20.99 32.21 -32.19
N GLY A 193 20.46 32.47 -30.98
CA GLY A 193 20.09 33.81 -30.52
C GLY A 193 18.87 34.45 -31.21
N MET A 194 18.27 33.84 -32.24
CA MET A 194 17.14 34.45 -32.95
C MET A 194 15.82 34.35 -32.17
N LEU A 195 15.06 35.46 -32.11
CA LEU A 195 13.79 35.52 -31.39
C LEU A 195 12.72 34.52 -31.87
N GLY A 196 12.83 33.98 -33.09
CA GLY A 196 11.98 32.89 -33.57
C GLY A 196 12.25 31.55 -32.85
N SER A 197 13.50 31.28 -32.50
CA SER A 197 13.94 30.05 -31.84
C SER A 197 13.43 29.98 -30.39
N ILE A 198 13.65 31.05 -29.61
CA ILE A 198 13.14 31.14 -28.23
C ILE A 198 11.61 31.17 -28.15
N LYS A 199 10.90 31.72 -29.15
CA LYS A 199 9.44 31.58 -29.25
C LYS A 199 9.01 30.12 -29.33
N ARG A 200 9.70 29.29 -30.15
CA ARG A 200 9.42 27.85 -30.26
C ARG A 200 9.74 27.11 -28.95
N ILE A 201 10.88 27.42 -28.31
CA ILE A 201 11.23 26.83 -26.99
C ILE A 201 10.28 27.26 -25.88
N ASN A 202 9.75 28.49 -25.90
CA ASN A 202 8.69 28.92 -24.97
C ASN A 202 7.37 28.14 -25.13
N THR A 203 7.13 27.49 -26.27
CA THR A 203 6.04 26.51 -26.44
C THR A 203 6.46 25.13 -25.92
N VAL A 204 7.67 24.65 -26.28
CA VAL A 204 8.21 23.35 -25.82
C VAL A 204 8.32 23.27 -24.29
N LEU A 205 8.68 24.36 -23.62
CA LEU A 205 8.68 24.46 -22.15
C LEU A 205 7.30 24.21 -21.55
N THR A 206 6.25 24.79 -22.11
CA THR A 206 4.87 24.66 -21.61
C THR A 206 4.23 23.32 -21.96
N ASP A 207 4.47 22.76 -23.15
CA ASP A 207 4.05 21.39 -23.45
C ASP A 207 4.74 20.41 -22.50
N ASN A 208 6.09 20.42 -22.42
CA ASN A 208 6.82 19.50 -21.54
C ASN A 208 6.32 19.57 -20.09
N LEU A 209 6.13 20.78 -19.52
CA LEU A 209 5.61 20.93 -18.16
C LEU A 209 4.21 20.33 -18.00
N ALA A 210 3.27 20.63 -18.91
CA ALA A 210 1.91 20.09 -18.84
C ALA A 210 1.90 18.54 -18.97
N GLN A 211 2.72 17.98 -19.85
CA GLN A 211 2.80 16.53 -20.03
C GLN A 211 3.50 15.85 -18.85
N PHE A 212 4.57 16.41 -18.30
CA PHE A 212 5.23 15.85 -17.12
C PHE A 212 4.33 15.93 -15.87
N ASN A 213 3.57 17.02 -15.68
CA ASN A 213 2.57 17.10 -14.62
C ASN A 213 1.46 16.05 -14.78
N ARG A 214 1.00 15.77 -16.02
CA ARG A 214 0.07 14.65 -16.29
C ARG A 214 0.69 13.30 -15.93
N LEU A 215 1.92 13.03 -16.35
CA LEU A 215 2.64 11.79 -16.06
C LEU A 215 2.91 11.62 -14.56
N TRP A 216 3.13 12.73 -13.84
CA TRP A 216 3.25 12.75 -12.38
C TRP A 216 1.97 12.25 -11.70
N GLN A 217 0.82 12.84 -12.03
CA GLN A 217 -0.47 12.43 -11.46
C GLN A 217 -0.80 10.96 -11.75
N LEU A 218 -0.48 10.46 -12.95
CA LEU A 218 -0.57 9.03 -13.27
C LEU A 218 0.37 8.17 -12.42
N SER A 219 1.59 8.63 -12.12
CA SER A 219 2.51 7.92 -11.21
C SER A 219 2.05 7.94 -9.73
N VAL A 220 1.36 9.00 -9.30
CA VAL A 220 0.77 9.12 -7.95
C VAL A 220 -0.39 8.13 -7.79
N ASP A 221 -1.35 8.13 -8.73
CA ASP A 221 -2.44 7.14 -8.78
C ASP A 221 -1.90 5.70 -8.82
N LEU A 222 -0.90 5.41 -9.68
CA LEU A 222 -0.28 4.09 -9.75
C LEU A 222 0.39 3.69 -8.41
N THR A 223 1.02 4.65 -7.71
CA THR A 223 1.62 4.43 -6.38
C THR A 223 0.56 4.25 -5.29
N GLN A 224 -0.62 4.85 -5.43
CA GLN A 224 -1.76 4.62 -4.54
C GLN A 224 -2.40 3.25 -4.79
N ARG A 225 -2.64 2.88 -6.05
CA ARG A 225 -3.25 1.60 -6.45
C ARG A 225 -2.38 0.40 -6.08
N SER A 226 -1.05 0.49 -6.22
CA SER A 226 -0.14 -0.63 -5.87
C SER A 226 -0.29 -1.10 -4.41
N ARG A 227 -0.65 -0.19 -3.48
CA ARG A 227 -0.89 -0.49 -2.07
C ARG A 227 -2.15 -1.35 -1.81
N ALA A 228 -3.02 -1.52 -2.82
CA ALA A 228 -4.25 -2.32 -2.75
C ALA A 228 -4.21 -3.59 -3.63
N VAL A 229 -3.19 -3.75 -4.49
CA VAL A 229 -3.01 -4.94 -5.33
C VAL A 229 -2.64 -6.14 -4.45
N VAL A 230 -3.33 -7.26 -4.62
CA VAL A 230 -3.00 -8.53 -3.96
C VAL A 230 -1.92 -9.29 -4.72
N PRO A 231 -1.05 -10.07 -4.05
CA PRO A 231 0.05 -10.80 -4.70
C PRO A 231 -0.42 -12.04 -5.47
N LEU A 232 -1.16 -11.83 -6.55
CA LEU A 232 -1.77 -12.90 -7.38
C LEU A 232 -0.73 -13.90 -7.91
N HIS A 233 0.51 -13.46 -8.15
CA HIS A 233 1.61 -14.30 -8.60
C HIS A 233 1.91 -15.47 -7.63
N LEU A 234 1.72 -15.28 -6.31
CA LEU A 234 1.94 -16.33 -5.30
C LEU A 234 0.93 -17.49 -5.40
N ARG A 235 -0.24 -17.27 -6.01
CA ARG A 235 -1.22 -18.35 -6.25
C ARG A 235 -0.75 -19.39 -7.28
N PHE A 236 0.32 -19.09 -8.00
CA PHE A 236 0.88 -19.91 -9.08
C PHE A 236 2.40 -20.15 -8.91
N SER A 237 2.97 -19.80 -7.76
CA SER A 237 4.41 -19.90 -7.48
C SER A 237 4.65 -20.88 -6.32
N THR A 238 5.17 -22.08 -6.62
CA THR A 238 5.59 -23.08 -5.63
C THR A 238 6.78 -22.60 -4.81
N ASP A 239 7.71 -21.92 -5.46
CA ASP A 239 9.04 -21.61 -4.92
C ASP A 239 9.03 -20.42 -3.93
N ALA A 240 7.86 -19.81 -3.72
CA ALA A 240 7.65 -18.66 -2.85
C ALA A 240 7.05 -19.03 -1.47
N ILE A 241 6.91 -20.32 -1.18
CA ILE A 241 6.41 -20.85 0.10
C ILE A 241 7.48 -20.70 1.21
N PRO A 242 7.09 -20.42 2.46
CA PRO A 242 5.73 -20.17 2.95
C PRO A 242 5.32 -18.69 2.84
N PHE A 243 4.03 -18.43 2.60
CA PHE A 243 3.48 -17.08 2.54
C PHE A 243 2.15 -16.93 3.29
N ALA A 244 1.86 -15.72 3.76
CA ALA A 244 0.66 -15.42 4.53
C ALA A 244 -0.61 -15.39 3.66
N GLY A 245 -1.70 -15.91 4.20
CA GLY A 245 -3.04 -15.88 3.64
C GLY A 245 -4.09 -15.66 4.72
N LYS A 246 -5.34 -15.47 4.29
CA LYS A 246 -6.49 -15.24 5.16
C LYS A 246 -7.69 -16.01 4.65
N ASN A 247 -8.32 -16.80 5.51
CA ASN A 247 -9.56 -17.48 5.17
C ASN A 247 -10.71 -16.46 5.04
N VAL A 248 -11.61 -16.64 4.07
CA VAL A 248 -12.68 -15.66 3.76
C VAL A 248 -14.05 -16.08 4.29
N PHE A 249 -14.39 -17.38 4.21
CA PHE A 249 -15.68 -17.94 4.63
C PHE A 249 -15.45 -19.12 5.58
N LYS A 250 -16.47 -19.52 6.34
CA LYS A 250 -16.35 -20.70 7.20
C LYS A 250 -16.11 -21.94 6.34
N PHE A 251 -14.96 -22.58 6.49
CA PHE A 251 -14.68 -23.90 5.93
C PHE A 251 -14.82 -24.93 7.04
N ASP A 252 -15.42 -26.08 6.70
CA ASP A 252 -15.83 -27.12 7.64
C ASP A 252 -15.71 -28.45 6.90
N ASP A 253 -14.66 -29.21 7.20
CA ASP A 253 -14.38 -30.52 6.57
C ASP A 253 -15.07 -31.68 7.31
N GLY A 254 -15.65 -31.41 8.48
CA GLY A 254 -16.29 -32.37 9.38
C GLY A 254 -15.42 -32.81 10.56
N GLU A 255 -14.11 -32.61 10.51
CA GLU A 255 -13.15 -32.82 11.62
C GLU A 255 -12.55 -31.50 12.11
N THR A 256 -12.29 -30.55 11.19
CA THR A 256 -11.74 -29.21 11.47
C THR A 256 -12.60 -28.11 10.84
N VAL A 257 -12.58 -26.94 11.50
CA VAL A 257 -13.30 -25.73 11.07
C VAL A 257 -12.31 -24.58 10.95
N LEU A 258 -12.19 -23.94 9.79
CA LEU A 258 -11.55 -22.61 9.68
C LEU A 258 -12.62 -21.53 9.67
N GLU A 259 -12.45 -20.51 10.52
CA GLU A 259 -13.44 -19.44 10.69
C GLU A 259 -13.20 -18.26 9.73
N PRO A 260 -14.25 -17.47 9.39
CA PRO A 260 -14.11 -16.30 8.52
C PRO A 260 -13.11 -15.29 9.07
N GLY A 261 -12.07 -15.01 8.27
CA GLY A 261 -11.04 -14.04 8.60
C GLY A 261 -9.85 -14.57 9.42
N GLU A 262 -9.81 -15.87 9.71
CA GLU A 262 -8.66 -16.54 10.31
C GLU A 262 -7.38 -16.34 9.47
N GLN A 263 -6.26 -16.00 10.12
CA GLN A 263 -4.96 -15.84 9.47
C GLN A 263 -4.25 -17.19 9.39
N VAL A 264 -3.71 -17.51 8.21
CA VAL A 264 -3.06 -18.79 7.94
C VAL A 264 -1.76 -18.59 7.16
N THR A 265 -0.87 -19.57 7.24
CA THR A 265 0.33 -19.66 6.41
C THR A 265 0.12 -20.73 5.35
N VAL A 266 0.23 -20.40 4.06
CA VAL A 266 0.21 -21.40 2.98
C VAL A 266 1.54 -22.15 2.98
N ILE A 267 1.47 -23.48 3.06
CA ILE A 267 2.64 -24.37 3.16
C ILE A 267 2.74 -25.38 2.01
N ASP A 268 1.65 -25.64 1.31
CA ASP A 268 1.67 -26.26 -0.02
C ASP A 268 0.60 -25.63 -0.93
N ASN A 269 0.99 -25.30 -2.16
CA ASN A 269 0.11 -24.82 -3.24
C ASN A 269 0.25 -25.66 -4.53
N SER A 270 0.90 -26.82 -4.46
CA SER A 270 1.22 -27.70 -5.59
C SER A 270 0.00 -28.20 -6.38
N GLN A 271 -1.14 -28.36 -5.71
CA GLN A 271 -2.43 -28.63 -6.35
C GLN A 271 -3.21 -27.33 -6.57
N SER A 272 -3.66 -27.07 -7.81
CA SER A 272 -4.32 -25.80 -8.17
C SER A 272 -5.61 -25.50 -7.40
N TYR A 273 -6.32 -26.54 -6.94
CA TYR A 273 -7.66 -26.44 -6.36
C TYR A 273 -7.73 -26.70 -4.85
N THR A 274 -6.68 -27.30 -4.26
CA THR A 274 -6.62 -27.64 -2.83
C THR A 274 -5.23 -27.27 -2.31
N TRP A 275 -5.15 -26.51 -1.23
CA TRP A 275 -3.89 -26.05 -0.63
C TRP A 275 -3.80 -26.53 0.81
N THR A 276 -2.59 -26.87 1.25
CA THR A 276 -2.33 -27.13 2.67
C THR A 276 -1.97 -25.82 3.35
N VAL A 277 -2.71 -25.47 4.41
CA VAL A 277 -2.47 -24.26 5.20
C VAL A 277 -2.22 -24.60 6.66
N ARG A 278 -1.26 -23.90 7.28
CA ARG A 278 -0.98 -23.98 8.71
C ARG A 278 -1.67 -22.83 9.44
N ARG A 279 -2.36 -23.14 10.53
CA ARG A 279 -2.99 -22.17 11.44
C ARG A 279 -1.99 -21.56 12.41
N SER A 280 -2.45 -20.60 13.22
CA SER A 280 -1.66 -20.02 14.32
C SER A 280 -1.38 -20.98 15.49
N ASP A 281 -2.15 -22.07 15.64
CA ASP A 281 -1.88 -23.13 16.63
C ASP A 281 -0.91 -24.22 16.12
N GLY A 282 -0.38 -24.05 14.90
CA GLY A 282 0.53 -24.99 14.26
C GLY A 282 -0.15 -26.18 13.56
N SER A 283 -1.46 -26.37 13.69
CA SER A 283 -2.18 -27.42 12.95
C SER A 283 -2.27 -27.12 11.46
N GLU A 284 -2.36 -28.18 10.65
CA GLU A 284 -2.33 -28.12 9.18
C GLU A 284 -3.62 -28.73 8.60
N VAL A 285 -4.22 -28.05 7.62
CA VAL A 285 -5.52 -28.40 7.03
C VAL A 285 -5.45 -28.27 5.50
N GLU A 286 -6.01 -29.25 4.76
CA GLU A 286 -6.27 -29.10 3.33
C GLU A 286 -7.56 -28.30 3.10
N VAL A 287 -7.45 -27.19 2.38
CA VAL A 287 -8.58 -26.29 2.09
C VAL A 287 -8.69 -26.02 0.59
N PRO A 288 -9.90 -25.86 0.01
CA PRO A 288 -10.03 -25.44 -1.38
C PRO A 288 -9.32 -24.10 -1.60
N SER A 289 -8.46 -24.02 -2.62
CA SER A 289 -7.53 -22.90 -2.81
C SER A 289 -8.26 -21.56 -2.96
N THR A 290 -9.53 -21.55 -3.38
CA THR A 290 -10.39 -20.36 -3.47
C THR A 290 -10.73 -19.75 -2.11
N CYS A 291 -10.69 -20.50 -1.00
CA CYS A 291 -11.03 -19.99 0.34
C CYS A 291 -9.99 -18.99 0.87
N ILE A 292 -8.74 -19.12 0.42
CA ILE A 292 -7.60 -18.36 0.91
C ILE A 292 -7.41 -17.09 0.07
N TRP A 293 -7.74 -15.95 0.65
CA TRP A 293 -7.39 -14.64 0.11
C TRP A 293 -5.96 -14.27 0.50
N LEU A 294 -5.23 -13.65 -0.44
CA LEU A 294 -3.88 -13.14 -0.18
C LEU A 294 -3.98 -11.65 0.12
N PRO A 295 -3.56 -11.18 1.31
CA PRO A 295 -3.70 -9.78 1.67
C PRO A 295 -2.78 -8.87 0.82
N PRO A 296 -3.20 -7.64 0.50
CA PRO A 296 -2.34 -6.64 -0.12
C PRO A 296 -1.33 -6.08 0.90
N ALA A 297 -0.23 -5.46 0.48
CA ALA A 297 0.14 -5.12 -0.91
C ALA A 297 1.11 -6.14 -1.52
N ASP A 298 0.99 -6.39 -2.83
CA ASP A 298 2.02 -7.09 -3.60
C ASP A 298 3.34 -6.29 -3.60
N PRO A 299 4.44 -6.84 -3.04
CA PRO A 299 5.73 -6.16 -3.00
C PRO A 299 6.28 -5.83 -4.39
N GLN A 300 6.02 -6.65 -5.40
CA GLN A 300 6.45 -6.43 -6.78
C GLN A 300 5.69 -5.25 -7.40
N ALA A 301 4.38 -5.17 -7.19
CA ALA A 301 3.56 -4.05 -7.65
C ALA A 301 4.00 -2.72 -7.03
N VAL A 302 4.27 -2.71 -5.73
CA VAL A 302 4.75 -1.51 -5.02
C VAL A 302 6.13 -1.08 -5.52
N GLN A 303 7.06 -2.03 -5.71
CA GLN A 303 8.39 -1.74 -6.26
C GLN A 303 8.33 -1.25 -7.72
N LEU A 304 7.44 -1.80 -8.55
CA LEU A 304 7.24 -1.36 -9.93
C LEU A 304 6.73 0.09 -10.01
N ALA A 305 5.74 0.45 -9.20
CA ALA A 305 5.21 1.82 -9.15
C ALA A 305 6.30 2.84 -8.73
N ILE A 306 7.08 2.51 -7.70
CA ILE A 306 8.21 3.33 -7.22
C ILE A 306 9.29 3.45 -8.31
N GLY A 307 9.67 2.34 -8.95
CA GLY A 307 10.63 2.32 -10.05
C GLY A 307 10.22 3.22 -11.22
N LEU A 308 8.92 3.22 -11.58
CA LEU A 308 8.37 4.09 -12.62
C LEU A 308 8.32 5.57 -12.19
N ARG A 309 8.00 5.87 -10.93
CA ARG A 309 8.02 7.23 -10.37
C ARG A 309 9.43 7.83 -10.37
N ARG A 310 10.43 7.04 -9.96
CA ARG A 310 11.86 7.39 -10.08
C ARG A 310 12.29 7.57 -11.54
N LYS A 311 11.86 6.69 -12.44
CA LYS A 311 12.16 6.79 -13.88
C LYS A 311 11.60 8.08 -14.48
N LEU A 312 10.35 8.45 -14.14
CA LEU A 312 9.74 9.72 -14.53
C LEU A 312 10.60 10.91 -14.08
N LEU A 313 10.96 11.00 -12.80
CA LEU A 313 11.79 12.09 -12.28
C LEU A 313 13.16 12.17 -12.98
N ASN A 314 13.78 11.03 -13.28
CA ASN A 314 15.05 10.97 -14.02
C ASN A 314 14.90 11.44 -15.48
N THR A 315 13.88 10.96 -16.21
CA THR A 315 13.56 11.41 -17.58
C THR A 315 13.26 12.91 -17.63
N TRP A 316 12.50 13.41 -16.65
CA TRP A 316 12.16 14.82 -16.54
C TRP A 316 13.41 15.67 -16.27
N SER A 317 14.29 15.24 -15.36
CA SER A 317 15.58 15.88 -15.08
C SER A 317 16.49 15.94 -16.32
N GLN A 318 16.56 14.85 -17.10
CA GLN A 318 17.32 14.83 -18.36
C GLN A 318 16.80 15.87 -19.36
N VAL A 319 15.49 15.94 -19.59
CA VAL A 319 14.87 16.92 -20.50
C VAL A 319 15.07 18.36 -19.98
N LEU A 320 14.98 18.58 -18.66
CA LEU A 320 15.28 19.88 -18.04
C LEU A 320 16.74 20.29 -18.22
N ASN A 321 17.69 19.37 -18.15
CA ASN A 321 19.11 19.67 -18.39
C ASN A 321 19.38 20.01 -19.87
N SER A 322 18.75 19.32 -20.82
CA SER A 322 18.79 19.70 -22.24
C SER A 322 18.19 21.09 -22.50
N LEU A 323 17.10 21.44 -21.80
CA LEU A 323 16.49 22.78 -21.88
C LEU A 323 17.40 23.85 -21.27
N ARG A 324 18.01 23.60 -20.11
CA ARG A 324 19.01 24.50 -19.47
C ARG A 324 20.16 24.80 -20.43
N GLN A 325 20.76 23.76 -21.02
CA GLN A 325 21.84 23.89 -21.98
C GLN A 325 21.42 24.73 -23.20
N TRP A 326 20.28 24.37 -23.83
CA TRP A 326 19.77 25.10 -24.99
C TRP A 326 19.57 26.59 -24.70
N ILE A 327 19.00 26.91 -23.53
CA ILE A 327 18.70 28.29 -23.12
C ILE A 327 19.99 29.06 -22.81
N ALA A 328 21.00 28.41 -22.23
CA ALA A 328 22.33 29.00 -22.05
C ALA A 328 23.02 29.30 -23.40
N GLU A 329 23.04 28.34 -24.33
CA GLU A 329 23.57 28.49 -25.69
C GLU A 329 22.86 29.60 -26.48
N PHE A 330 21.54 29.69 -26.32
CA PHE A 330 20.74 30.78 -26.89
C PHE A 330 21.17 32.15 -26.35
N PHE A 331 21.35 32.29 -25.04
CA PHE A 331 21.69 33.58 -24.44
C PHE A 331 23.15 34.00 -24.70
N ASP A 332 24.12 33.08 -24.72
CA ASP A 332 25.51 33.38 -25.11
C ASP A 332 25.55 33.86 -26.58
N SER A 333 24.81 33.19 -27.47
CA SER A 333 24.64 33.60 -28.88
C SER A 333 23.94 34.95 -29.03
N TYR A 334 22.86 35.19 -28.30
CA TYR A 334 22.07 36.44 -28.36
C TYR A 334 22.88 37.65 -27.88
N LEU A 335 23.54 37.56 -26.72
CA LEU A 335 24.40 38.62 -26.19
C LEU A 335 25.60 38.86 -27.11
N THR A 336 26.21 37.80 -27.64
CA THR A 336 27.30 37.90 -28.63
C THR A 336 26.83 38.56 -29.93
N GLN A 337 25.57 38.37 -30.36
CA GLN A 337 25.00 39.07 -31.51
C GLN A 337 24.72 40.54 -31.21
N MET A 338 24.17 40.88 -30.04
CA MET A 338 23.96 42.27 -29.61
C MET A 338 25.27 43.06 -29.61
N LEU A 339 26.37 42.46 -29.10
CA LEU A 339 27.68 43.11 -28.97
C LEU A 339 28.39 43.42 -30.30
N LYS A 340 27.88 42.96 -31.45
CA LYS A 340 28.40 43.29 -32.79
C LYS A 340 27.93 44.66 -33.30
N SER A 341 26.91 45.23 -32.67
CA SER A 341 26.30 46.52 -33.03
C SER A 341 26.33 47.47 -31.82
N PRO A 342 26.15 48.79 -32.00
CA PRO A 342 25.86 49.67 -30.88
C PRO A 342 24.57 49.23 -30.18
N VAL A 343 24.62 49.00 -28.87
CA VAL A 343 23.47 48.52 -28.08
C VAL A 343 22.54 49.69 -27.78
N GLY A 344 21.68 50.01 -28.75
CA GLY A 344 20.73 51.12 -28.65
C GLY A 344 19.43 50.69 -27.98
N VAL A 345 19.07 51.30 -26.86
CA VAL A 345 17.85 50.97 -26.09
C VAL A 345 16.97 52.20 -25.94
N ALA A 346 15.65 52.06 -26.15
CA ALA A 346 14.72 53.17 -26.01
C ALA A 346 14.59 53.59 -24.54
N LYS A 347 14.59 54.91 -24.27
CA LYS A 347 14.59 55.48 -22.90
C LYS A 347 13.55 54.85 -21.96
N LYS A 348 12.35 54.57 -22.46
CA LYS A 348 11.22 54.01 -21.70
C LYS A 348 11.38 52.56 -21.22
N ILE A 349 12.34 51.80 -21.73
CA ILE A 349 12.55 50.38 -21.37
C ILE A 349 13.94 50.13 -20.75
N LYS A 350 14.78 51.16 -20.60
CA LYS A 350 16.16 51.01 -20.14
C LYS A 350 16.23 50.20 -18.84
N ASP A 351 15.45 50.59 -17.84
CA ASP A 351 15.52 50.02 -16.51
C ASP A 351 14.98 48.57 -16.48
N ALA A 352 13.94 48.27 -17.27
CA ALA A 352 13.41 46.92 -17.45
C ALA A 352 14.36 45.97 -18.22
N VAL A 353 15.20 46.51 -19.11
CA VAL A 353 16.29 45.76 -19.77
C VAL A 353 17.45 45.54 -18.79
N THR A 354 17.81 46.52 -17.97
CA THR A 354 18.85 46.39 -16.93
C THR A 354 18.44 45.35 -15.87
N GLU A 355 17.20 45.41 -15.41
CA GLU A 355 16.58 44.41 -14.52
C GLU A 355 16.61 43.00 -15.14
N PHE A 356 16.20 42.86 -16.40
CA PHE A 356 16.27 41.58 -17.12
C PHE A 356 17.70 41.03 -17.21
N LEU A 357 18.68 41.88 -17.53
CA LEU A 357 20.08 41.46 -17.63
C LEU A 357 20.64 41.00 -16.27
N ASN A 358 20.24 41.66 -15.17
CA ASN A 358 20.59 41.21 -13.81
C ASN A 358 19.86 39.91 -13.42
N SER A 359 18.60 39.75 -13.81
CA SER A 359 17.85 38.48 -13.64
C SER A 359 18.47 37.33 -14.44
N LEU A 360 18.92 37.58 -15.68
CA LEU A 360 19.65 36.61 -16.50
C LEU A 360 21.01 36.26 -15.88
N ARG A 361 21.73 37.23 -15.29
CA ARG A 361 22.96 36.97 -14.53
C ARG A 361 22.68 36.03 -13.36
N GLN A 362 21.68 36.32 -12.53
CA GLN A 362 21.29 35.45 -11.42
C GLN A 362 20.86 34.06 -11.89
N SER A 363 20.06 33.98 -12.97
CA SER A 363 19.64 32.72 -13.58
C SER A 363 20.83 31.91 -14.08
N SER A 364 21.84 32.56 -14.68
CA SER A 364 23.08 31.92 -15.12
C SER A 364 23.80 31.21 -13.97
N GLN A 365 23.93 31.89 -12.83
CA GLN A 365 24.64 31.41 -11.65
C GLN A 365 23.84 30.40 -10.80
N THR A 366 22.51 30.37 -10.92
CA THR A 366 21.64 29.55 -10.05
C THR A 366 21.02 28.33 -10.73
N PHE A 367 20.67 28.41 -12.02
CA PHE A 367 19.97 27.28 -12.69
C PHE A 367 20.20 27.11 -14.19
N LEU A 368 20.75 28.07 -14.94
CA LEU A 368 21.18 27.81 -16.33
C LEU A 368 22.58 27.21 -16.40
N GLY A 369 23.42 27.39 -15.37
CA GLY A 369 24.77 26.83 -15.33
C GLY A 369 24.77 25.33 -15.61
N VAL A 370 25.34 24.96 -16.76
CA VAL A 370 25.68 23.57 -17.15
C VAL A 370 27.18 23.30 -16.96
N ASP A 371 27.97 24.37 -17.00
CA ASP A 371 29.40 24.43 -16.71
C ASP A 371 29.72 25.83 -16.17
N ASP A 372 30.68 25.92 -15.25
CA ASP A 372 31.15 27.18 -14.68
C ASP A 372 31.72 28.09 -15.77
N GLN A 373 32.49 27.56 -16.73
CA GLN A 373 33.04 28.39 -17.82
C GLN A 373 31.94 28.95 -18.73
N PHE A 374 30.84 28.22 -18.91
CA PHE A 374 29.68 28.69 -19.66
C PHE A 374 28.99 29.85 -18.94
N THR A 375 28.75 29.69 -17.63
CA THR A 375 28.20 30.72 -16.75
C THR A 375 29.05 31.99 -16.82
N ASP A 376 30.37 31.83 -16.72
CA ASP A 376 31.35 32.92 -16.75
C ASP A 376 31.33 33.69 -18.09
N ARG A 377 31.07 33.03 -19.23
CA ARG A 377 30.88 33.69 -20.53
C ARG A 377 29.61 34.54 -20.56
N ILE A 378 28.47 34.01 -20.12
CA ILE A 378 27.20 34.75 -20.07
C ILE A 378 27.36 36.00 -19.18
N VAL A 379 27.92 35.85 -17.97
CA VAL A 379 28.15 36.96 -17.04
C VAL A 379 29.02 38.05 -17.68
N LYS A 380 30.19 37.68 -18.24
CA LYS A 380 31.10 38.63 -18.91
C LYS A 380 30.53 39.27 -20.17
N SER A 381 29.57 38.63 -20.83
CA SER A 381 28.83 39.20 -21.96
C SER A 381 27.74 40.17 -21.49
N ILE A 382 27.05 39.89 -20.37
CA ILE A 382 26.10 40.81 -19.74
C ILE A 382 26.78 42.11 -19.32
N ASP A 383 27.94 42.03 -18.66
CA ASP A 383 28.70 43.22 -18.24
C ASP A 383 29.04 44.13 -19.43
N LYS A 384 29.59 43.56 -20.51
CA LYS A 384 29.89 44.29 -21.76
C LYS A 384 28.67 44.88 -22.45
N VAL A 385 27.49 44.24 -22.30
CA VAL A 385 26.23 44.78 -22.83
C VAL A 385 25.76 45.97 -22.00
N LEU A 386 25.88 45.92 -20.67
CA LEU A 386 25.56 47.03 -19.77
C LEU A 386 26.50 48.23 -19.98
N GLU A 387 27.81 48.00 -20.11
CA GLU A 387 28.82 49.03 -20.42
C GLU A 387 28.54 49.76 -21.75
N LYS A 388 28.10 49.02 -22.78
CA LYS A 388 27.85 49.56 -24.13
C LYS A 388 26.41 50.05 -24.37
N MET A 389 25.57 50.01 -23.34
CA MET A 389 24.16 50.37 -23.43
C MET A 389 23.99 51.88 -23.63
N THR A 390 23.43 52.28 -24.77
CA THR A 390 23.19 53.70 -25.12
C THR A 390 21.71 53.99 -25.30
N ILE A 391 21.29 55.21 -24.96
CA ILE A 391 19.89 55.63 -25.11
C ILE A 391 19.67 56.10 -26.55
N CYS A 392 18.88 55.34 -27.31
CA CYS A 392 18.57 55.64 -28.71
C CYS A 392 17.13 56.15 -28.90
N GLY A 393 16.91 56.78 -30.06
CA GLY A 393 15.60 57.24 -30.53
C GLY A 393 14.72 56.10 -31.08
N PRO A 394 13.90 56.34 -32.11
CA PRO A 394 12.97 55.33 -32.67
C PRO A 394 13.63 54.03 -33.15
N THR A 395 14.91 54.07 -33.52
CA THR A 395 15.71 52.93 -33.99
C THR A 395 16.44 52.22 -32.84
N ALA A 396 15.67 51.72 -31.85
CA ALA A 396 16.22 50.89 -30.79
C ALA A 396 16.44 49.44 -31.26
N SER A 397 17.52 48.81 -30.79
CA SER A 397 17.92 47.42 -31.06
C SER A 397 17.17 46.38 -30.21
N LEU A 398 16.28 46.84 -29.32
CA LEU A 398 15.51 46.04 -28.37
C LEU A 398 14.13 46.71 -28.17
N VAL A 399 13.07 45.92 -28.26
CA VAL A 399 11.66 46.38 -28.17
C VAL A 399 10.93 45.63 -27.05
N ASP A 400 9.92 46.25 -26.40
CA ASP A 400 9.16 45.67 -25.29
C ASP A 400 8.69 44.23 -25.56
N ARG A 401 8.19 43.97 -26.77
CA ARG A 401 7.66 42.66 -27.21
C ARG A 401 8.72 41.55 -27.17
N GLU A 402 9.99 41.92 -27.32
CA GLU A 402 11.13 41.00 -27.35
C GLU A 402 11.58 40.70 -25.92
N LEU A 403 11.69 41.74 -25.09
CA LEU A 403 11.98 41.65 -23.66
C LEU A 403 10.98 40.73 -22.92
N ILE A 404 9.69 40.82 -23.26
CA ILE A 404 8.65 39.94 -22.71
C ILE A 404 8.91 38.45 -23.05
N ILE A 405 9.33 38.14 -24.28
CA ILE A 405 9.62 36.76 -24.70
C ILE A 405 10.85 36.20 -23.99
N LEU A 406 11.88 37.04 -23.80
CA LEU A 406 13.13 36.69 -23.12
C LEU A 406 12.90 36.45 -21.63
N LYS A 407 12.17 37.35 -20.94
CA LYS A 407 11.74 37.17 -19.54
C LYS A 407 10.88 35.91 -19.36
N ALA A 408 9.92 35.67 -20.27
CA ALA A 408 9.04 34.51 -20.19
C ALA A 408 9.78 33.16 -20.31
N CYS A 409 10.92 33.11 -21.01
CA CYS A 409 11.72 31.89 -21.12
C CYS A 409 12.36 31.50 -19.78
N LEU A 410 13.00 32.46 -19.11
CA LEU A 410 13.60 32.25 -17.78
C LEU A 410 12.54 31.87 -16.75
N ALA A 411 11.41 32.59 -16.73
CA ALA A 411 10.31 32.33 -15.80
C ALA A 411 9.75 30.91 -15.96
N LYS A 412 9.44 30.48 -17.20
CA LYS A 412 8.94 29.13 -17.49
C LYS A 412 9.94 28.03 -17.13
N LEU A 413 11.25 28.23 -17.36
CA LEU A 413 12.23 27.24 -16.94
C LEU A 413 12.34 27.17 -15.41
N GLN A 414 12.27 28.31 -14.72
CA GLN A 414 12.32 28.35 -13.25
C GLN A 414 11.08 27.68 -12.61
N GLU A 415 9.89 27.97 -13.13
CA GLU A 415 8.63 27.27 -12.81
C GLU A 415 8.79 25.75 -12.97
N HIS A 416 9.22 25.30 -14.16
CA HIS A 416 9.38 23.90 -14.50
C HIS A 416 10.45 23.17 -13.65
N LEU A 417 11.50 23.87 -13.21
CA LEU A 417 12.48 23.36 -12.25
C LEU A 417 11.95 23.32 -10.81
N ASN A 418 11.04 24.22 -10.43
CA ASN A 418 10.42 24.22 -9.11
C ASN A 418 9.43 23.05 -8.97
N GLU A 419 8.58 22.83 -9.98
CA GLU A 419 7.66 21.68 -10.02
C GLU A 419 8.42 20.35 -9.94
N TRP A 420 9.49 20.18 -10.74
CA TRP A 420 10.33 18.97 -10.66
C TRP A 420 10.94 18.76 -9.26
N ARG A 421 11.41 19.82 -8.59
CA ARG A 421 11.92 19.71 -7.21
C ARG A 421 10.82 19.35 -6.22
N HIS A 422 9.64 19.96 -6.33
CA HIS A 422 8.49 19.64 -5.47
C HIS A 422 8.11 18.17 -5.60
N CYS A 423 7.94 17.68 -6.83
CA CYS A 423 7.70 16.27 -7.12
C CYS A 423 8.82 15.37 -6.58
N SER A 424 10.09 15.74 -6.79
CA SER A 424 11.23 14.93 -6.33
C SER A 424 11.31 14.81 -4.81
N ASN A 425 10.93 15.86 -4.07
CA ASN A 425 10.84 15.81 -2.61
C ASN A 425 9.67 14.90 -2.18
N GLU A 426 8.48 15.09 -2.76
CA GLU A 426 7.28 14.29 -2.44
C GLU A 426 7.49 12.78 -2.67
N ALA A 427 8.21 12.39 -3.74
CA ALA A 427 8.63 10.99 -3.94
C ALA A 427 9.59 10.51 -2.84
N THR A 428 10.59 11.32 -2.49
CA THR A 428 11.59 10.96 -1.46
C THR A 428 10.94 10.76 -0.09
N GLU A 429 10.00 11.65 0.26
CA GLU A 429 9.21 11.56 1.49
C GLU A 429 8.33 10.30 1.51
N ALA A 430 7.58 10.04 0.43
CA ALA A 430 6.70 8.87 0.33
C ALA A 430 7.47 7.52 0.29
N GLU A 431 8.68 7.49 -0.29
CA GLU A 431 9.57 6.33 -0.24
C GLU A 431 10.15 6.10 1.16
N THR A 432 10.52 7.17 1.86
CA THR A 432 11.03 7.11 3.25
C THR A 432 9.94 6.65 4.22
N GLU A 433 8.71 7.16 4.06
CA GLU A 433 7.52 6.72 4.82
C GLU A 433 7.28 5.21 4.65
N LEU A 434 7.37 4.70 3.43
CA LEU A 434 7.19 3.28 3.14
C LEU A 434 8.30 2.42 3.77
N GLN A 435 9.56 2.86 3.70
CA GLN A 435 10.68 2.17 4.35
C GLN A 435 10.52 2.11 5.88
N GLY A 436 10.03 3.19 6.50
CA GLY A 436 9.68 3.18 7.92
C GLY A 436 8.58 2.16 8.25
N ARG A 437 7.51 2.12 7.45
CA ARG A 437 6.43 1.13 7.60
C ARG A 437 6.92 -0.32 7.45
N THR A 438 7.82 -0.60 6.50
CA THR A 438 8.36 -1.97 6.33
C THR A 438 9.32 -2.38 7.44
N ALA A 439 10.12 -1.44 7.98
CA ALA A 439 10.96 -1.68 9.15
C ALA A 439 10.13 -2.03 10.39
N LEU A 440 9.11 -1.22 10.70
CA LEU A 440 8.19 -1.45 11.82
C LEU A 440 7.42 -2.78 11.68
N SER A 441 7.03 -3.16 10.46
CA SER A 441 6.39 -4.46 10.20
C SER A 441 7.32 -5.64 10.50
N LYS A 442 8.59 -5.54 10.10
CA LYS A 442 9.61 -6.55 10.41
C LYS A 442 9.89 -6.64 11.91
N GLU A 443 10.03 -5.51 12.59
CA GLU A 443 10.24 -5.45 14.04
C GLU A 443 9.06 -6.04 14.82
N SER A 444 7.82 -5.69 14.45
CA SER A 444 6.60 -6.30 14.99
C SER A 444 6.58 -7.83 14.80
N SER A 445 7.02 -8.31 13.63
CA SER A 445 7.12 -9.75 13.35
C SER A 445 8.18 -10.45 14.21
N GLU A 446 9.33 -9.81 14.44
CA GLU A 446 10.36 -10.30 15.36
C GLU A 446 9.89 -10.30 16.83
N VAL A 447 9.08 -9.31 17.24
CA VAL A 447 8.47 -9.27 18.57
C VAL A 447 7.46 -10.41 18.75
N LEU A 448 6.61 -10.70 17.76
CA LEU A 448 5.68 -11.83 17.82
C LEU A 448 6.40 -13.17 17.97
N VAL A 449 7.50 -13.40 17.23
CA VAL A 449 8.32 -14.62 17.38
C VAL A 449 8.95 -14.73 18.78
N ARG A 450 9.32 -13.60 19.40
CA ARG A 450 9.82 -13.60 20.80
C ARG A 450 8.72 -13.87 21.82
N ILE A 451 7.50 -13.36 21.59
CA ILE A 451 6.34 -13.65 22.44
C ILE A 451 6.00 -15.15 22.38
N GLU A 452 6.01 -15.74 21.18
CA GLU A 452 5.78 -17.18 21.00
C GLU A 452 6.82 -18.03 21.74
N LEU A 453 8.11 -17.68 21.63
CA LEU A 453 9.17 -18.34 22.39
C LEU A 453 8.99 -18.22 23.91
N LEU A 454 8.49 -17.07 24.40
CA LEU A 454 8.19 -16.87 25.82
C LEU A 454 7.00 -17.73 26.28
N SER A 455 5.94 -17.87 25.46
CA SER A 455 4.83 -18.78 25.73
C SER A 455 5.31 -20.22 25.88
N GLN A 456 6.13 -20.71 24.94
CA GLN A 456 6.68 -22.07 24.96
C GLN A 456 7.56 -22.32 26.19
N LEU A 457 8.41 -21.35 26.57
CA LEU A 457 9.21 -21.42 27.81
C LEU A 457 8.33 -21.39 29.07
N GLN A 458 7.23 -20.64 29.06
CA GLN A 458 6.28 -20.62 30.17
C GLN A 458 5.58 -21.98 30.32
N GLU A 459 5.07 -22.58 29.24
CA GLU A 459 4.46 -23.91 29.26
C GLU A 459 5.43 -24.99 29.73
N GLU A 460 6.68 -24.98 29.24
CA GLU A 460 7.71 -25.92 29.69
C GLU A 460 8.00 -25.75 31.19
N SER A 461 8.04 -24.51 31.70
CA SER A 461 8.22 -24.23 33.13
C SER A 461 7.04 -24.70 33.99
N GLN A 462 5.81 -24.56 33.49
CA GLN A 462 4.59 -24.96 34.18
C GLN A 462 4.44 -26.50 34.21
N SER A 463 4.77 -27.18 33.10
CA SER A 463 4.84 -28.65 33.04
C SER A 463 5.86 -29.22 34.03
N LYS A 464 7.06 -28.61 34.12
CA LYS A 464 8.08 -28.95 35.13
C LYS A 464 7.59 -28.71 36.57
N PHE A 465 6.87 -27.63 36.82
CA PHE A 465 6.29 -27.34 38.14
C PHE A 465 5.23 -28.38 38.53
N GLU A 466 4.33 -28.76 37.61
CA GLU A 466 3.36 -29.83 37.87
C GLU A 466 4.03 -31.18 38.12
N GLU A 467 5.10 -31.53 37.38
CA GLU A 467 5.84 -32.75 37.63
C GLU A 467 6.47 -32.75 39.03
N LEU A 468 7.03 -31.61 39.46
CA LEU A 468 7.52 -31.40 40.83
C LEU A 468 6.40 -31.56 41.86
N GLN A 469 5.21 -31.00 41.61
CA GLN A 469 4.05 -31.12 42.48
C GLN A 469 3.55 -32.58 42.57
N ARG A 470 3.45 -33.29 41.44
CA ARG A 470 3.12 -34.72 41.37
C ARG A 470 4.15 -35.56 42.13
N SER A 471 5.44 -35.23 42.00
CA SER A 471 6.54 -35.87 42.75
C SER A 471 6.39 -35.64 44.26
N MET A 472 6.17 -34.40 44.71
CA MET A 472 5.93 -34.07 46.12
C MET A 472 4.68 -34.77 46.71
N GLN A 473 3.61 -34.91 45.92
CA GLN A 473 2.42 -35.67 46.33
C GLN A 473 2.75 -37.17 46.48
N ASN A 474 3.49 -37.75 45.54
CA ASN A 474 3.96 -39.14 45.63
C ASN A 474 4.88 -39.37 46.83
N TRP A 475 5.80 -38.44 47.13
CA TRP A 475 6.63 -38.50 48.34
C TRP A 475 5.77 -38.47 49.62
N ARG A 476 4.81 -37.56 49.74
CA ARG A 476 3.87 -37.53 50.88
C ARG A 476 3.08 -38.84 51.02
N LEU A 477 2.68 -39.46 49.91
CA LEU A 477 1.99 -40.76 49.93
C LEU A 477 2.92 -41.92 50.31
N GLN A 478 4.23 -41.83 50.01
CA GLN A 478 5.24 -42.79 50.49
C GLN A 478 5.52 -42.61 51.99
N ASP A 479 5.63 -41.37 52.48
CA ASP A 479 5.74 -41.07 53.92
C ASP A 479 4.52 -41.55 54.71
N VAL A 480 3.30 -41.36 54.18
CA VAL A 480 2.10 -41.90 54.83
C VAL A 480 2.11 -43.44 54.84
N LYS A 481 2.59 -44.10 53.78
CA LYS A 481 2.74 -45.57 53.74
C LYS A 481 3.79 -46.11 54.70
N SER A 482 4.95 -45.45 54.83
CA SER A 482 6.01 -45.85 55.76
C SER A 482 5.61 -45.64 57.23
N ASN A 483 4.89 -44.56 57.53
CA ASN A 483 4.29 -44.35 58.85
C ASN A 483 3.14 -45.36 59.14
N PHE A 484 2.40 -45.81 58.13
CA PHE A 484 1.39 -46.86 58.30
C PHE A 484 2.00 -48.24 58.60
N THR A 485 3.15 -48.60 58.02
CA THR A 485 3.84 -49.86 58.35
C THR A 485 4.59 -49.79 59.69
N ALA A 486 4.94 -48.60 60.18
CA ALA A 486 5.51 -48.42 61.52
C ALA A 486 4.48 -48.67 62.65
N ASN A 487 3.22 -48.27 62.46
CA ASN A 487 2.20 -48.25 63.52
C ASN A 487 1.46 -49.59 63.80
N GLN A 488 1.99 -50.73 63.35
CA GLN A 488 1.45 -52.07 63.70
C GLN A 488 2.18 -52.75 64.89
N ARG A 489 2.80 -51.99 65.79
CA ARG A 489 3.28 -52.50 67.09
C ARG A 489 2.92 -51.58 68.24
N ALA A 490 2.34 -52.17 69.29
CA ALA A 490 1.92 -51.51 70.52
C ALA A 490 1.83 -52.56 71.65
N PRO A 491 1.82 -52.18 72.94
CA PRO A 491 2.15 -50.88 73.53
C PRO A 491 3.13 -50.98 74.74
N GLN A 492 3.22 -49.89 75.50
CA GLN A 492 3.65 -49.72 76.91
C GLN A 492 5.07 -49.15 77.16
N PRO A 493 5.26 -48.37 78.26
CA PRO A 493 6.20 -47.24 78.27
C PRO A 493 7.13 -47.19 79.51
N LEU A 494 7.95 -46.15 79.63
CA LEU A 494 8.27 -45.49 80.92
C LEU A 494 8.90 -44.08 80.71
N PHE A 495 9.06 -43.34 81.81
CA PHE A 495 9.23 -41.88 81.86
C PHE A 495 10.64 -41.34 81.50
N TYR A 496 10.64 -40.09 81.01
CA TYR A 496 11.63 -39.00 81.13
C TYR A 496 13.00 -39.24 81.83
N ASP A 497 14.08 -38.71 81.23
CA ASP A 497 14.68 -37.45 81.72
C ASP A 497 15.45 -36.69 80.61
N ILE A 498 15.95 -35.49 80.92
CA ILE A 498 16.45 -34.45 79.99
C ILE A 498 17.95 -34.17 80.20
N SER A 499 18.81 -34.46 79.20
CA SER A 499 20.07 -33.71 78.99
C SER A 499 20.81 -34.05 77.69
N SER A 500 20.61 -33.25 76.63
CA SER A 500 21.49 -33.18 75.44
C SER A 500 21.56 -31.74 74.93
N LEU A 501 22.40 -30.92 75.57
CA LEU A 501 22.68 -29.54 75.20
C LEU A 501 24.01 -29.44 74.43
N SER A 502 24.20 -28.30 73.75
CA SER A 502 25.42 -27.91 72.99
C SER A 502 25.61 -28.63 71.64
N ILE A 503 26.23 -28.00 70.63
CA ILE A 503 27.03 -26.76 70.65
C ILE A 503 26.36 -25.61 69.87
N MET A 504 26.42 -24.40 70.43
CA MET A 504 26.06 -23.13 69.78
C MET A 504 27.29 -22.41 69.21
N HIS A 505 27.08 -21.46 68.30
CA HIS A 505 27.48 -20.03 68.42
C HIS A 505 27.10 -19.31 67.11
N SER A 506 26.68 -18.04 67.01
CA SER A 506 26.05 -17.01 67.91
C SER A 506 25.72 -15.78 67.00
N VAL A 507 25.17 -14.61 67.35
CA VAL A 507 24.75 -13.84 68.56
C VAL A 507 23.89 -12.65 68.02
N THR A 508 22.94 -11.94 68.65
CA THR A 508 21.92 -12.11 69.73
C THR A 508 20.96 -10.90 69.64
N GLY A 509 19.64 -11.04 69.88
CA GLY A 509 18.75 -9.85 69.99
C GLY A 509 17.26 -10.13 70.23
N ARG A 510 16.72 -9.65 71.35
CA ARG A 510 15.28 -9.60 71.77
C ARG A 510 15.06 -8.22 72.45
N PRO A 511 13.85 -7.69 72.75
CA PRO A 511 12.84 -8.38 73.61
C PRO A 511 11.32 -8.02 73.50
N ALA A 512 10.46 -8.95 73.96
CA ALA A 512 9.13 -8.77 74.58
C ALA A 512 7.98 -8.12 73.72
N VAL A 513 6.66 -8.12 74.07
CA VAL A 513 5.91 -8.45 75.32
C VAL A 513 4.58 -9.23 75.03
N SER A 514 4.39 -10.37 75.70
CA SER A 514 3.17 -10.96 76.36
C SER A 514 1.71 -10.94 75.81
N THR A 515 0.98 -12.05 76.13
CA THR A 515 -0.50 -12.19 76.39
C THR A 515 -1.53 -12.04 75.23
N ARG A 516 -2.69 -12.73 75.17
CA ARG A 516 -3.25 -13.96 75.84
C ARG A 516 -4.54 -14.44 75.08
N THR A 517 -5.09 -15.61 75.47
CA THR A 517 -6.48 -16.13 75.27
C THR A 517 -6.95 -16.37 73.82
N LEU A 518 -7.40 -17.57 73.40
CA LEU A 518 -8.55 -18.42 73.81
C LEU A 518 -9.93 -17.90 73.34
N ASN A 519 -10.52 -18.55 72.32
CA ASN A 519 -11.63 -19.51 72.51
C ASN A 519 -12.03 -20.27 71.22
N VAL A 520 -12.82 -21.33 71.43
CA VAL A 520 -13.35 -22.41 70.57
C VAL A 520 -14.67 -22.86 71.26
N PRO A 521 -15.69 -23.54 70.66
CA PRO A 521 -15.91 -24.01 69.26
C PRO A 521 -17.11 -23.22 68.62
N ASP A 522 -18.19 -23.70 67.97
CA ASP A 522 -18.71 -25.06 67.67
C ASP A 522 -19.85 -25.15 66.60
N THR A 523 -20.12 -26.39 66.18
CA THR A 523 -21.37 -27.01 65.69
C THR A 523 -22.06 -26.66 64.34
N SER A 524 -22.21 -27.73 63.53
CA SER A 524 -23.46 -28.33 63.00
C SER A 524 -24.14 -27.80 61.71
N GLU A 525 -24.25 -28.70 60.71
CA GLU A 525 -25.50 -29.32 60.15
C GLU A 525 -26.66 -28.40 59.68
N THR A 526 -27.47 -28.69 58.64
CA THR A 526 -27.63 -29.79 57.64
C THR A 526 -28.36 -29.15 56.42
N ASP A 527 -28.03 -29.41 55.15
CA ASP A 527 -28.46 -30.53 54.25
C ASP A 527 -29.87 -30.35 53.58
N GLU A 528 -30.13 -31.12 52.52
CA GLU A 528 -31.37 -31.30 51.72
C GLU A 528 -31.92 -30.16 50.80
N GLN A 529 -31.61 -30.30 49.50
CA GLN A 529 -32.48 -30.31 48.30
C GLN A 529 -33.91 -29.68 48.33
N TYR A 530 -34.32 -28.97 47.25
CA TYR A 530 -35.33 -29.48 46.25
C TYR A 530 -35.58 -28.57 45.01
N ASN A 531 -35.20 -29.05 43.81
CA ASN A 531 -36.08 -29.29 42.63
C ASN A 531 -36.80 -28.15 41.83
N LYS A 532 -36.32 -27.93 40.58
CA LYS A 532 -37.05 -27.77 39.27
C LYS A 532 -37.79 -26.50 38.78
N ARG A 533 -37.58 -26.28 37.46
CA ARG A 533 -38.40 -25.56 36.42
C ARG A 533 -38.44 -24.02 36.52
N SER A 534 -38.47 -23.26 35.43
CA SER A 534 -38.86 -23.56 34.02
C SER A 534 -38.06 -22.75 32.97
N GLU A 535 -38.20 -23.12 31.69
CA GLU A 535 -37.69 -22.34 30.55
C GLU A 535 -38.67 -21.24 30.13
N GLU A 536 -38.17 -20.08 29.71
CA GLU A 536 -38.93 -19.14 28.85
C GLU A 536 -37.96 -18.36 27.94
N LYS A 537 -38.33 -18.16 26.67
CA LYS A 537 -37.50 -17.55 25.62
C LYS A 537 -38.24 -16.37 24.98
N VAL A 538 -37.81 -15.14 25.25
CA VAL A 538 -38.05 -13.98 24.38
C VAL A 538 -36.78 -13.10 24.36
N THR A 539 -36.51 -12.47 23.22
CA THR A 539 -35.28 -11.75 22.88
C THR A 539 -35.27 -10.27 23.28
N ALA A 540 -34.16 -9.76 23.81
CA ALA A 540 -33.66 -8.40 23.54
C ALA A 540 -32.19 -8.18 24.00
N GLU A 541 -31.48 -7.32 23.25
CA GLU A 541 -30.36 -6.43 23.62
C GLU A 541 -29.01 -6.96 24.16
N LEU A 542 -27.95 -6.30 23.68
CA LEU A 542 -26.55 -6.48 24.11
C LEU A 542 -26.26 -5.64 25.37
N THR A 543 -25.85 -6.28 26.46
CA THR A 543 -25.14 -5.59 27.55
C THR A 543 -23.92 -6.40 28.00
N VAL A 544 -22.72 -5.86 27.76
CA VAL A 544 -21.47 -6.41 28.28
C VAL A 544 -21.42 -6.13 29.78
N LYS A 545 -21.59 -7.16 30.61
CA LYS A 545 -21.36 -7.05 32.06
C LYS A 545 -19.86 -6.86 32.31
N LYS A 546 -19.44 -5.62 32.61
CA LYS A 546 -18.19 -5.40 33.35
C LYS A 546 -18.29 -6.15 34.67
N TYR A 547 -17.33 -7.04 34.93
CA TYR A 547 -17.09 -7.53 36.29
C TYR A 547 -16.48 -6.39 37.09
N ASN A 548 -17.26 -5.78 37.99
CA ASN A 548 -16.68 -4.94 39.04
C ASN A 548 -15.94 -5.85 40.01
N ILE A 549 -14.62 -5.68 40.08
CA ILE A 549 -13.78 -6.29 41.12
C ILE A 549 -13.85 -5.37 42.35
N ASP A 550 -13.98 -5.96 43.53
CA ASP A 550 -13.99 -5.22 44.80
C ASP A 550 -12.57 -4.76 45.16
N THR A 551 -12.28 -3.47 44.91
CA THR A 551 -11.00 -2.82 45.22
C THR A 551 -10.76 -2.65 46.73
N SER A 552 -11.78 -2.84 47.57
CA SER A 552 -11.64 -2.81 49.03
C SER A 552 -11.14 -4.13 49.62
N SER A 553 -11.19 -5.23 48.85
CA SER A 553 -10.73 -6.56 49.28
C SER A 553 -9.26 -6.57 49.71
N SER A 554 -8.99 -7.14 50.89
CA SER A 554 -7.62 -7.30 51.41
C SER A 554 -6.71 -8.13 50.49
N GLU A 555 -7.27 -9.07 49.72
CA GLU A 555 -6.50 -9.85 48.74
C GLU A 555 -6.10 -8.99 47.54
N PHE A 556 -7.00 -8.12 47.06
CA PHE A 556 -6.69 -7.18 45.98
C PHE A 556 -5.61 -6.18 46.42
N ARG A 557 -5.71 -5.64 47.65
CA ARG A 557 -4.70 -4.76 48.23
C ARG A 557 -3.33 -5.44 48.34
N ALA A 558 -3.28 -6.69 48.80
CA ALA A 558 -2.05 -7.48 48.88
C ALA A 558 -1.45 -7.78 47.49
N LEU A 559 -2.29 -8.08 46.48
CA LEU A 559 -1.85 -8.28 45.10
C LEU A 559 -1.27 -7.00 44.48
N VAL A 560 -1.91 -5.85 44.67
CA VAL A 560 -1.37 -4.55 44.22
C VAL A 560 -0.06 -4.25 44.91
N GLN A 561 0.02 -4.37 46.24
CA GLN A 561 1.25 -4.09 46.97
C GLN A 561 2.40 -5.01 46.52
N LYS A 562 2.14 -6.31 46.34
CA LYS A 562 3.11 -7.26 45.81
C LYS A 562 3.58 -6.88 44.39
N TYR A 563 2.66 -6.52 43.49
CA TYR A 563 3.01 -6.11 42.12
C TYR A 563 3.84 -4.82 42.09
N VAL A 564 3.49 -3.84 42.94
CA VAL A 564 4.29 -2.63 43.19
C VAL A 564 5.68 -2.99 43.73
N GLU A 565 5.81 -4.10 44.46
CA GLU A 565 7.07 -4.59 45.03
C GLU A 565 7.95 -5.43 44.10
N GLU A 566 7.36 -6.11 43.11
CA GLU A 566 8.10 -6.90 42.12
C GLU A 566 8.65 -6.03 40.98
N ASN A 567 7.95 -4.96 40.59
CA ASN A 567 8.35 -4.09 39.46
C ASN A 567 9.22 -2.88 39.88
N LYS A 568 9.81 -2.91 41.08
CA LYS A 568 10.44 -1.77 41.75
C LYS A 568 11.56 -1.06 40.96
N SER A 569 12.25 -1.75 40.06
CA SER A 569 13.30 -1.20 39.19
C SER A 569 12.76 -0.28 38.09
N ASP A 570 11.58 -0.59 37.57
CA ASP A 570 11.10 -0.10 36.26
C ASP A 570 10.01 0.97 36.40
N PHE A 571 9.66 1.33 37.64
CA PHE A 571 8.61 2.29 38.00
C PHE A 571 8.72 3.64 37.27
N ALA A 572 9.94 4.11 37.00
CA ALA A 572 10.16 5.38 36.29
C ALA A 572 9.68 5.34 34.82
N ALA A 573 9.77 4.18 34.16
CA ALA A 573 9.25 3.99 32.81
C ALA A 573 7.71 3.88 32.82
N ILE A 574 7.17 3.03 33.69
CA ILE A 574 5.73 2.73 33.78
C ILE A 574 4.92 3.98 34.16
N PHE A 575 5.46 4.86 35.02
CA PHE A 575 4.84 6.16 35.33
C PHE A 575 5.04 7.24 34.27
N SER A 576 5.90 7.03 33.26
CA SER A 576 6.08 7.97 32.13
C SER A 576 5.10 7.71 30.98
N THR A 577 4.62 6.46 30.84
CA THR A 577 3.71 6.03 29.77
C THR A 577 2.23 6.11 30.16
N TRP A 578 1.89 5.89 31.44
CA TRP A 578 0.51 5.89 32.00
C TRP A 578 -0.49 4.87 31.42
N SER A 579 -0.22 4.31 30.24
CA SER A 579 -1.06 3.33 29.53
C SER A 579 -0.74 1.86 29.85
N GLU A 580 0.40 1.59 30.49
CA GLU A 580 0.89 0.22 30.74
C GLU A 580 0.40 -0.36 32.08
N PHE A 581 -0.14 0.47 32.97
CA PHE A 581 -0.91 -0.01 34.12
C PHE A 581 -2.19 -0.72 33.65
N LYS A 582 -2.47 -1.91 34.22
CA LYS A 582 -3.83 -2.46 34.16
C LYS A 582 -4.77 -1.47 34.82
N GLU A 583 -5.80 -1.04 34.10
CA GLU A 583 -6.78 0.01 34.46
C GLU A 583 -7.23 -0.02 35.94
N GLN A 584 -7.53 -1.22 36.45
CA GLN A 584 -7.99 -1.46 37.83
C GLN A 584 -6.93 -1.11 38.89
N VAL A 585 -5.65 -1.29 38.58
CA VAL A 585 -4.53 -0.94 39.46
C VAL A 585 -4.27 0.56 39.42
N ARG A 586 -4.45 1.22 38.26
CA ARG A 586 -4.37 2.69 38.16
C ARG A 586 -5.42 3.35 39.06
N LEU A 587 -6.69 2.95 38.90
CA LEU A 587 -7.81 3.45 39.69
C LEU A 587 -7.62 3.27 41.20
N TYR A 588 -7.06 2.14 41.64
CA TYR A 588 -6.78 1.90 43.06
C TYR A 588 -5.65 2.79 43.61
N VAL A 589 -4.58 2.99 42.82
CA VAL A 589 -3.46 3.87 43.20
C VAL A 589 -3.90 5.33 43.25
N GLU A 590 -4.75 5.77 42.31
CA GLU A 590 -5.43 7.07 42.33
C GLU A 590 -6.27 7.20 43.63
N GLU A 591 -7.23 6.29 43.86
CA GLU A 591 -8.15 6.28 45.02
C GLU A 591 -7.43 6.27 46.40
N HIS A 592 -6.26 5.63 46.50
CA HIS A 592 -5.50 5.46 47.74
C HIS A 592 -4.19 6.28 47.78
N THR A 593 -4.06 7.32 46.95
CA THR A 593 -2.77 8.03 46.74
C THR A 593 -2.08 8.48 48.04
N SER A 594 -2.83 8.91 49.05
CA SER A 594 -2.27 9.36 50.34
C SER A 594 -1.55 8.27 51.15
N GLU A 595 -1.93 6.99 50.98
CA GLU A 595 -1.21 5.86 51.59
C GLU A 595 0.11 5.59 50.86
N PHE A 596 0.06 5.57 49.52
CA PHE A 596 1.23 5.35 48.66
C PHE A 596 2.26 6.49 48.71
N LEU A 597 1.83 7.73 48.93
CA LEU A 597 2.72 8.89 49.15
C LEU A 597 3.76 8.63 50.25
N ASN A 598 3.37 7.89 51.29
CA ASN A 598 4.22 7.52 52.42
C ASN A 598 5.27 6.44 52.05
N VAL A 599 4.98 5.62 51.04
CA VAL A 599 5.89 4.62 50.47
C VAL A 599 6.90 5.29 49.54
N PHE A 600 6.41 6.14 48.60
CA PHE A 600 7.26 6.84 47.64
C PHE A 600 8.24 7.82 48.30
N THR A 601 7.83 8.52 49.37
CA THR A 601 8.69 9.52 50.03
C THR A 601 9.81 8.95 50.92
N LYS A 602 9.67 7.71 51.42
CA LYS A 602 10.62 7.08 52.36
C LYS A 602 11.66 6.17 51.71
N TRP A 603 11.56 5.95 50.41
CA TRP A 603 12.35 4.93 49.73
C TRP A 603 13.68 5.49 49.22
N SER A 604 14.81 4.92 49.67
CA SER A 604 16.15 5.50 49.52
C SER A 604 16.75 5.45 48.11
N GLY A 605 16.04 4.85 47.14
CA GLY A 605 16.42 4.82 45.72
C GLY A 605 15.64 5.80 44.83
N PHE A 606 14.84 6.70 45.42
CA PHE A 606 13.98 7.60 44.65
C PHE A 606 14.78 8.74 44.00
N ASP A 607 15.07 8.57 42.70
CA ASP A 607 15.82 9.53 41.87
C ASP A 607 15.14 10.91 41.85
N ASP A 608 15.92 11.98 41.91
CA ASP A 608 15.43 13.35 42.06
C ASP A 608 14.64 13.84 40.84
N TYR A 609 14.80 13.18 39.68
CA TYR A 609 13.96 13.40 38.51
C TYR A 609 12.50 12.97 38.75
N VAL A 610 12.29 11.78 39.34
CA VAL A 610 10.95 11.27 39.66
C VAL A 610 10.33 12.07 40.81
N ARG A 611 11.14 12.45 41.81
CA ARG A 611 10.72 13.35 42.90
C ARG A 611 10.16 14.67 42.38
N LYS A 612 10.83 15.29 41.39
CA LYS A 612 10.34 16.49 40.69
C LYS A 612 9.08 16.23 39.86
N TYR A 613 9.01 15.11 39.14
CA TYR A 613 7.85 14.80 38.29
C TYR A 613 6.57 14.65 39.13
N VAL A 614 6.63 13.97 40.28
CA VAL A 614 5.51 13.84 41.21
C VAL A 614 5.09 15.21 41.77
N GLN A 615 6.05 16.04 42.21
CA GLN A 615 5.78 17.40 42.68
C GLN A 615 5.20 18.33 41.58
N GLN A 616 5.54 18.12 40.32
CA GLN A 616 4.99 18.88 39.19
C GLN A 616 3.60 18.40 38.72
N ASN A 617 3.14 17.25 39.20
CA ASN A 617 1.84 16.67 38.86
C ASN A 617 0.95 16.47 40.10
N GLU A 618 1.27 17.11 41.23
CA GLU A 618 0.65 16.91 42.54
C GLU A 618 -0.88 17.07 42.53
N GLU A 619 -1.44 17.96 41.70
CA GLU A 619 -2.89 18.13 41.51
C GLU A 619 -3.59 16.87 40.94
N LYS A 620 -2.89 16.03 40.16
CA LYS A 620 -3.40 14.74 39.64
C LYS A 620 -3.36 13.61 40.68
N PHE A 621 -2.77 13.86 41.84
CA PHE A 621 -2.51 12.90 42.91
C PHE A 621 -3.25 13.26 44.22
N ILE A 622 -4.16 14.25 44.17
CA ILE A 622 -4.91 14.79 45.32
C ILE A 622 -6.44 14.85 45.04
N THR A 623 -6.89 14.30 43.91
CA THR A 623 -8.33 14.14 43.56
C THR A 623 -8.75 12.68 43.70
#